data_AF-A0A927UNB9-F1
#
_entry.id   AF-A0A927UNB9-F1
#
_cell.length_a   1.000
_cell.length_b   1.000
_cell.length_c   1.000
_cell.angle_alpha   90.00
_cell.angle_beta   90.00
_cell.angle_gamma   90.00
#
_symmetry.space_group_name_H-M   'P 1'
#
loop_
_entity.id
_entity.type
_entity.pdbx_description
1 polymer ?
#
loop_
_entity_poly.entity_id
_entity_poly.type
_entity_poly.pdbx_seq_one_letter_code
_entity_poly.pdbx_strand_id
1 'polypeptide(L)'
;MENRKLDMLRAAMPYAAPEFRKSMQVILQAEELARYIHEDNEAEVRACNLDTACDAVGMMESIRGFCSKPEQDMIDMILNFIRARNMYQAYRKFAAASKNGNDNLMNDFLMSQLSPEQKDMFGQMSSMMTGNEV
;
A
#
# COMPACT_ATOMS: atom_id res chain seq x y z
N MET A 1 26.07 -28.03 1.95
CA MET A 1 26.32 -29.26 1.15
C MET A 1 25.06 -29.70 0.36
N GLU A 2 23.86 -29.33 0.84
CA GLU A 2 22.55 -29.63 0.25
C GLU A 2 22.30 -28.92 -1.09
N ASN A 3 22.59 -27.61 -1.18
CA ASN A 3 22.46 -26.83 -2.42
C ASN A 3 23.27 -27.45 -3.59
N ARG A 4 24.47 -27.97 -3.32
CA ARG A 4 25.31 -28.62 -4.35
C ARG A 4 24.60 -29.81 -5.00
N LYS A 5 23.84 -30.59 -4.23
CA LYS A 5 23.10 -31.76 -4.75
C LYS A 5 21.92 -31.31 -5.61
N LEU A 6 21.24 -30.22 -5.25
CA LEU A 6 20.16 -29.62 -6.03
C LEU A 6 20.68 -29.02 -7.34
N ASP A 7 21.84 -28.36 -7.32
CA ASP A 7 22.49 -27.83 -8.53
C ASP A 7 22.90 -28.95 -9.50
N MET A 8 23.41 -30.06 -8.96
CA MET A 8 23.70 -31.27 -9.74
C MET A 8 22.43 -31.85 -10.39
N LEU A 9 21.33 -31.94 -9.64
CA LEU A 9 20.03 -32.40 -10.16
C LEU A 9 19.48 -31.46 -11.24
N ARG A 10 19.60 -30.13 -11.05
CA ARG A 10 19.15 -29.12 -12.01
C ARG A 10 19.95 -29.19 -13.32
N ALA A 11 21.27 -29.38 -13.23
CA ALA A 11 22.16 -29.55 -14.38
C ALA A 11 21.94 -30.88 -15.13
N ALA A 12 21.53 -31.94 -14.42
CA ALA A 12 21.24 -33.25 -15.01
C ALA A 12 19.87 -33.34 -15.71
N MET A 13 18.96 -32.40 -15.44
CA MET A 13 17.59 -32.37 -15.98
C MET A 13 17.44 -32.54 -17.50
N PRO A 14 18.19 -31.84 -18.36
CA PRO A 14 18.06 -32.04 -19.80
C PRO A 14 18.44 -33.46 -20.25
N TYR A 15 19.30 -34.15 -19.49
CA TYR A 15 19.80 -35.49 -19.82
C TYR A 15 18.99 -36.62 -19.18
N ALA A 16 18.11 -36.32 -18.22
CA ALA A 16 17.25 -37.32 -17.59
C ALA A 16 16.18 -37.84 -18.58
N ALA A 17 15.80 -39.12 -18.43
CA ALA A 17 14.74 -39.71 -19.24
C ALA A 17 13.40 -38.98 -19.02
N PRO A 18 12.53 -38.85 -20.04
CA PRO A 18 11.29 -38.07 -19.97
C PRO A 18 10.39 -38.45 -18.80
N GLU A 19 10.35 -39.73 -18.42
CA GLU A 19 9.57 -40.23 -17.28
C GLU A 19 10.03 -39.65 -15.93
N PHE A 20 11.31 -39.32 -15.76
CA PHE A 20 11.87 -38.85 -14.49
C PHE A 20 11.98 -37.33 -14.38
N ARG A 21 11.89 -36.60 -15.50
CA ARG A 21 12.03 -35.13 -15.51
C ARG A 21 11.01 -34.44 -14.62
N LYS A 22 9.73 -34.87 -14.69
CA LYS A 22 8.66 -34.29 -13.87
C LYS A 22 8.90 -34.52 -12.38
N SER A 23 9.23 -35.74 -12.00
CA SER A 23 9.54 -36.09 -10.59
C SER A 23 10.73 -35.29 -10.08
N MET A 24 11.77 -35.12 -10.90
CA MET A 24 12.96 -34.35 -10.54
C MET A 24 12.66 -32.84 -10.42
N GLN A 25 11.78 -32.29 -11.26
CA GLN A 25 11.31 -30.92 -11.15
C GLN A 25 10.50 -30.69 -9.87
N VAL A 26 9.62 -31.64 -9.50
CA VAL A 26 8.84 -31.58 -8.26
C VAL A 26 9.75 -31.55 -7.04
N ILE A 27 10.79 -32.39 -7.00
CA ILE A 27 11.77 -32.39 -5.90
C ILE A 27 12.47 -31.03 -5.80
N LEU A 28 12.94 -30.48 -6.92
CA LEU A 28 13.61 -29.17 -6.92
C LEU A 28 12.69 -28.05 -6.43
N GLN A 29 11.42 -28.04 -6.84
CA GLN A 29 10.44 -27.05 -6.39
C GLN A 29 10.05 -27.23 -4.92
N ALA A 30 9.93 -28.48 -4.45
CA ALA A 30 9.64 -28.76 -3.04
C ALA A 30 10.77 -28.28 -2.12
N GLU A 31 12.02 -28.44 -2.54
CA GLU A 31 13.21 -27.96 -1.81
C GLU A 31 13.30 -26.42 -1.82
N GLU A 32 12.95 -25.79 -2.94
CA GLU A 32 12.85 -24.33 -3.02
C GLU A 32 11.75 -23.79 -2.08
N LEU A 33 10.59 -24.44 -2.05
CA LEU A 33 9.50 -24.12 -1.12
C LEU A 33 9.90 -24.35 0.34
N ALA A 34 10.56 -25.47 0.64
CA ALA A 34 11.05 -25.76 1.99
C ALA A 34 12.04 -24.69 2.46
N ARG A 35 12.89 -24.19 1.55
CA ARG A 35 13.77 -23.07 1.84
C ARG A 35 12.99 -21.79 2.12
N TYR A 36 11.98 -21.43 1.32
CA TYR A 36 11.11 -20.28 1.61
C TYR A 36 10.46 -20.37 2.99
N ILE A 37 9.96 -21.55 3.36
CA ILE A 37 9.32 -21.79 4.66
C ILE A 37 10.33 -21.73 5.81
N HIS A 38 11.58 -22.17 5.59
CA HIS A 38 12.64 -22.15 6.60
C HIS A 38 13.37 -20.81 6.70
N GLU A 39 13.36 -19.99 5.65
CA GLU A 39 13.95 -18.63 5.66
C GLU A 39 13.08 -17.60 6.41
N ASP A 40 11.88 -17.96 6.86
CA ASP A 40 11.01 -17.10 7.66
C ASP A 40 11.28 -17.21 9.17
N ASN A 41 12.33 -16.51 9.61
CA ASN A 41 12.37 -15.86 10.93
C ASN A 41 13.33 -14.66 11.03
N GLU A 42 14.13 -14.36 9.99
CA GLU A 42 15.02 -13.18 9.99
C GLU A 42 14.84 -12.26 8.77
N ALA A 43 13.71 -12.35 8.05
CA ALA A 43 13.30 -11.32 7.11
C ALA A 43 12.65 -10.11 7.82
N GLU A 44 13.25 -9.66 8.93
CA GLU A 44 13.28 -8.23 9.24
C GLU A 44 14.26 -7.55 8.27
N VAL A 45 13.92 -7.54 6.97
CA VAL A 45 14.48 -6.53 6.06
C VAL A 45 13.81 -5.22 6.44
N ARG A 46 14.27 -4.66 7.57
CA ARG A 46 13.97 -3.31 8.03
C ARG A 46 14.55 -2.38 6.99
N ALA A 47 13.74 -2.03 5.99
CA ALA A 47 14.01 -0.87 5.16
C ALA A 47 14.15 0.31 6.10
N CYS A 48 15.36 0.83 6.23
CA CYS A 48 15.70 1.90 7.14
C CYS A 48 14.68 3.06 7.00
N ASN A 49 13.98 3.37 8.10
CA ASN A 49 13.20 4.60 8.34
C ASN A 49 11.70 4.66 7.98
N LEU A 50 10.98 3.55 7.84
CA LEU A 50 9.53 3.59 8.11
C LEU A 50 9.21 2.72 9.32
N ASP A 51 8.74 3.34 10.40
CA ASP A 51 7.90 2.68 11.40
C ASP A 51 6.69 2.09 10.67
N THR A 52 6.78 0.86 10.16
CA THR A 52 5.73 0.25 9.34
C THR A 52 5.24 -1.02 10.01
N ALA A 53 4.23 -0.85 10.87
CA ALA A 53 3.15 -1.81 10.87
C ALA A 53 2.62 -1.90 9.42
N CYS A 54 2.43 -3.12 8.92
CA CYS A 54 1.78 -3.48 7.66
C CYS A 54 0.96 -2.34 7.02
N ASP A 55 1.22 -2.00 5.76
CA ASP A 55 0.37 -1.09 4.97
C ASP A 55 -0.99 -1.75 4.69
N ALA A 56 -1.82 -1.76 5.73
CA ALA A 56 -3.13 -2.37 5.71
C ALA A 56 -4.06 -1.72 4.67
N VAL A 57 -3.82 -0.44 4.33
CA VAL A 57 -4.58 0.28 3.31
C VAL A 57 -4.24 -0.26 1.93
N GLY A 58 -2.95 -0.32 1.57
CA GLY A 58 -2.49 -0.88 0.29
C GLY A 58 -2.87 -2.36 0.12
N MET A 59 -2.78 -3.14 1.20
CA MET A 59 -3.24 -4.53 1.20
C MET A 59 -4.76 -4.64 0.93
N MET A 60 -5.58 -3.88 1.67
CA MET A 60 -7.04 -3.91 1.51
C MET A 60 -7.48 -3.47 0.11
N GLU A 61 -6.81 -2.47 -0.48
CA GLU A 61 -7.07 -2.05 -1.87
C GLU A 61 -6.72 -3.15 -2.88
N SER A 62 -5.62 -3.89 -2.65
CA SER A 62 -5.17 -4.96 -3.54
C SER A 62 -6.09 -6.18 -3.51
N ILE A 63 -6.59 -6.58 -2.33
CA ILE A 63 -7.48 -7.74 -2.19
C ILE A 63 -8.92 -7.44 -2.64
N ARG A 64 -9.34 -6.17 -2.61
CA ARG A 64 -10.71 -5.72 -2.97
C ARG A 64 -11.15 -6.25 -4.34
N GLY A 65 -10.25 -6.33 -5.31
CA GLY A 65 -10.55 -6.82 -6.67
C GLY A 65 -10.97 -8.30 -6.73
N PHE A 66 -10.67 -9.08 -5.69
CA PHE A 66 -10.99 -10.50 -5.59
C PHE A 66 -12.21 -10.78 -4.70
N CYS A 67 -12.74 -9.76 -4.01
CA CYS A 67 -13.84 -9.88 -3.06
C CYS A 67 -15.21 -9.85 -3.75
N SER A 68 -16.21 -10.48 -3.11
CA SER A 68 -17.63 -10.35 -3.49
C SER A 68 -18.16 -8.94 -3.21
N LYS A 69 -19.31 -8.58 -3.81
CA LYS A 69 -19.87 -7.22 -3.67
C LYS A 69 -20.08 -6.79 -2.20
N PRO A 70 -20.65 -7.63 -1.30
CA PRO A 70 -20.80 -7.29 0.12
C PRO A 70 -19.45 -7.06 0.83
N GLU A 71 -18.44 -7.86 0.51
CA GLU A 71 -17.09 -7.75 1.10
C GLU A 71 -16.38 -6.48 0.61
N GLN A 72 -16.56 -6.11 -0.67
CA GLN A 72 -16.05 -4.85 -1.19
C GLN A 72 -16.66 -3.65 -0.48
N ASP A 73 -17.97 -3.67 -0.22
CA ASP A 73 -18.65 -2.59 0.50
C ASP A 73 -18.14 -2.46 1.95
N MET A 74 -17.83 -3.59 2.61
CA MET A 74 -17.19 -3.60 3.92
C MET A 74 -15.76 -3.04 3.87
N ILE A 75 -14.96 -3.43 2.88
CA ILE A 75 -13.61 -2.89 2.66
C ILE A 75 -13.67 -1.38 2.43
N ASP A 76 -14.59 -0.90 1.59
CA ASP A 76 -14.76 0.53 1.31
C ASP A 76 -15.12 1.31 2.58
N MET A 77 -16.00 0.74 3.42
CA MET A 77 -16.35 1.35 4.70
C MET A 77 -15.13 1.52 5.61
N ILE A 78 -14.29 0.48 5.72
CA ILE A 78 -13.08 0.51 6.55
C ILE A 78 -12.05 1.50 5.96
N LEU A 79 -11.81 1.46 4.66
CA LEU A 79 -10.89 2.38 3.97
C LEU A 79 -11.32 3.84 4.13
N ASN A 80 -12.60 4.13 3.94
CA ASN A 80 -13.16 5.46 4.12
C ASN A 80 -13.03 5.94 5.57
N PHE A 81 -13.24 5.05 6.54
CA PHE A 81 -13.05 5.37 7.96
C PHE A 81 -11.58 5.70 8.28
N ILE A 82 -10.62 4.93 7.76
CA ILE A 82 -9.18 5.19 7.95
C ILE A 82 -8.80 6.54 7.33
N ARG A 83 -9.23 6.80 6.09
CA ARG A 83 -8.96 8.07 5.40
C ARG A 83 -9.55 9.26 6.15
N ALA A 84 -10.81 9.15 6.62
CA ALA A 84 -11.46 10.18 7.42
C ALA A 84 -10.74 10.42 8.76
N ARG A 85 -10.32 9.34 9.44
CA ARG A 85 -9.53 9.43 10.67
C ARG A 85 -8.21 10.16 10.43
N ASN A 86 -7.49 9.83 9.35
CA ASN A 86 -6.22 10.48 9.02
C ASN A 86 -6.42 11.97 8.74
N MET A 87 -7.45 12.32 7.97
CA MET A 87 -7.81 13.72 7.70
C MET A 87 -8.15 14.47 9.00
N TYR A 88 -8.94 13.87 9.89
CA TYR A 88 -9.28 14.48 11.17
C TYR A 88 -8.06 14.67 12.08
N GLN A 89 -7.14 13.70 12.10
CA GLN A 89 -5.90 13.82 12.86
C GLN A 89 -5.00 14.92 12.29
N ALA A 90 -4.88 15.02 10.96
CA ALA A 90 -4.14 16.09 10.30
C ALA A 90 -4.74 17.47 10.62
N TYR A 91 -6.07 17.59 10.54
CA TYR A 91 -6.78 18.81 10.93
C TYR A 91 -6.56 19.16 12.41
N ARG A 92 -6.67 18.19 13.33
CA ARG A 92 -6.41 18.43 14.77
C ARG A 92 -4.98 18.91 15.02
N LYS A 93 -3.98 18.33 14.35
CA LYS A 93 -2.58 18.77 14.45
C LYS A 93 -2.40 20.19 13.90
N PHE A 94 -3.01 20.48 12.75
CA PHE A 94 -3.00 21.83 12.15
C PHE A 94 -3.67 22.86 13.08
N ALA A 95 -4.84 22.53 13.63
CA ALA A 95 -5.56 23.38 14.58
C ALA A 95 -4.79 23.62 15.88
N ALA A 96 -4.06 22.61 16.39
CA ALA A 96 -3.21 22.79 17.56
C ALA A 96 -1.96 23.65 17.28
N ALA A 97 -1.44 23.62 16.06
CA ALA A 97 -0.32 24.47 15.63
C ALA A 97 -0.78 25.91 15.33
N SER A 98 -2.04 26.10 14.90
CA SER A 98 -2.62 27.40 14.61
C SER A 98 -3.10 28.09 15.89
N LYS A 99 -2.29 29.04 16.39
CA LYS A 99 -2.58 29.80 17.62
C LYS A 99 -3.62 30.92 17.47
N ASN A 100 -4.17 31.15 16.27
CA ASN A 100 -5.13 32.22 16.04
C ASN A 100 -6.54 31.64 15.89
N GLY A 101 -7.46 32.08 16.75
CA GLY A 101 -8.90 31.81 16.66
C GLY A 101 -9.49 32.47 15.43
N ASN A 102 -9.22 31.91 14.25
CA ASN A 102 -9.75 32.34 12.96
C ASN A 102 -10.99 31.48 12.64
N ASP A 103 -12.13 32.12 12.37
CA ASP A 103 -13.38 31.43 12.01
C ASP A 103 -13.26 30.58 10.73
N ASN A 104 -12.20 30.81 9.94
CA ASN A 104 -11.92 30.13 8.66
C ASN A 104 -10.87 29.01 8.75
N LEU A 105 -10.51 28.52 9.94
CA LEU A 105 -9.44 27.53 10.14
C LEU A 105 -9.61 26.25 9.30
N MET A 106 -10.84 25.80 9.09
CA MET A 106 -11.14 24.64 8.26
C MET A 106 -10.83 24.90 6.78
N ASN A 107 -11.16 26.09 6.28
CA ASN A 107 -10.86 26.47 4.90
C ASN A 107 -9.34 26.60 4.69
N ASP A 108 -8.63 27.18 5.67
CA ASP A 108 -7.17 27.27 5.65
C ASP A 108 -6.51 25.89 5.63
N PHE A 109 -7.04 24.94 6.41
CA PHE A 109 -6.58 23.56 6.37
C PHE A 109 -6.83 22.92 4.99
N LEU A 110 -8.04 23.00 4.46
CA LEU A 110 -8.36 22.42 3.14
C LEU A 110 -7.47 23.01 2.04
N MET A 111 -7.29 24.33 2.03
CA MET A 111 -6.35 25.00 1.13
C MET A 111 -4.92 24.49 1.31
N SER A 112 -4.46 24.28 2.54
CA SER A 112 -3.11 23.76 2.79
C SER A 112 -2.88 22.36 2.18
N GLN A 113 -3.94 21.56 2.02
CA GLN A 113 -3.87 20.21 1.46
C GLN A 113 -3.94 20.16 -0.07
N LEU A 114 -4.29 21.26 -0.75
CA LEU A 114 -4.39 21.33 -2.21
C LEU A 114 -3.02 21.55 -2.89
N SER A 115 -2.88 21.03 -4.11
CA SER A 115 -1.72 21.35 -4.97
C SER A 115 -1.75 22.82 -5.41
N PRO A 116 -0.61 23.41 -5.82
CA PRO A 116 -0.56 24.81 -6.29
C PRO A 116 -1.53 25.08 -7.45
N GLU A 117 -1.61 24.17 -8.42
CA GLU A 117 -2.54 24.29 -9.55
C GLU A 117 -4.02 24.24 -9.10
N GLN A 118 -4.34 23.43 -8.08
CA GLN A 118 -5.70 23.34 -7.52
C GLN A 118 -6.10 24.59 -6.75
N LYS A 119 -5.14 25.25 -6.06
CA LYS A 119 -5.36 26.53 -5.38
C LYS A 119 -5.70 27.63 -6.36
N ASP A 120 -4.97 27.70 -7.47
CA ASP A 120 -5.17 28.72 -8.50
C ASP A 120 -6.52 28.54 -9.21
N MET A 121 -6.91 27.30 -9.51
CA MET A 121 -8.22 27.01 -10.09
C MET A 121 -9.36 27.38 -9.14
N PHE A 122 -9.23 27.07 -7.84
CA PHE A 122 -10.24 27.44 -6.84
C PHE A 122 -10.34 28.97 -6.67
N GLY A 123 -9.20 29.67 -6.66
CA GLY A 123 -9.15 31.13 -6.61
C GLY A 123 -9.84 31.77 -7.81
N GLN A 124 -9.59 31.25 -9.02
CA GLN A 124 -10.25 31.72 -10.24
C GLN A 124 -11.76 31.50 -10.21
N MET A 125 -12.22 30.32 -9.77
CA MET A 125 -13.66 30.01 -9.68
C MET A 125 -14.38 30.85 -8.63
N SER A 126 -13.74 31.10 -7.48
CA SER A 126 -14.24 31.99 -6.44
C SER A 126 -14.36 33.44 -6.93
N SER A 127 -13.36 33.91 -7.69
CA SER A 127 -13.37 35.24 -8.34
C SER A 127 -14.50 35.39 -9.36
N MET A 128 -14.79 34.34 -10.14
CA MET A 128 -15.93 34.35 -11.08
C MET A 128 -17.30 34.32 -10.40
N MET A 129 -17.43 33.68 -9.23
CA MET A 129 -18.69 33.65 -8.47
C MET A 129 -18.96 34.93 -7.68
N THR A 130 -17.91 35.60 -7.18
CA THR A 130 -18.03 36.86 -6.42
C THR A 130 -17.94 38.11 -7.29
N GLY A 131 -17.40 38.00 -8.50
CA GLY A 131 -17.28 39.11 -9.45
C GLY A 131 -18.55 39.49 -10.22
N ASN A 132 -19.71 38.93 -9.88
CA ASN A 132 -21.01 39.24 -10.51
C ASN A 132 -21.95 40.09 -9.61
N GLU A 133 -21.44 40.68 -8.53
CA GLU A 133 -22.17 41.67 -7.72
C GLU A 133 -21.65 43.10 -8.04
N VAL A 134 -22.13 43.68 -9.16
CA VAL A 134 -22.21 45.14 -9.38
C VAL A 134 -23.52 45.46 -10.08
#